data_AF-A0A380FHU3-F1
#
_entry.id   AF-A0A380FHU3-F1
#
_cell.length_a   1.000
_cell.length_b   1.000
_cell.length_c   1.000
_cell.angle_alpha   90.00
_cell.angle_beta   90.00
_cell.angle_gamma   90.00
#
_symmetry.space_group_name_H-M   'P 1'
#
loop_
_entity.id
_entity.type
_entity.pdbx_description
1 polymer ?
#
loop_
_entity_poly.entity_id
_entity_poly.type
_entity_poly.pdbx_seq_one_letter_code
_entity_poly.pdbx_strand_id
1 'polypeptide(L)' 'MEKVRLGIIGFGAQGSTYAEFINSGKVENLVIGGICDIDPAKKVQVQQLYPNVPYF' A
#
# COMPACT_ATOMS: atom_id res chain seq x y z
N MET A 1 -5.43 -17.25 -11.81
CA MET A 1 -5.00 -17.38 -10.41
C MET A 1 -5.50 -16.16 -9.67
N GLU A 2 -6.16 -16.35 -8.52
CA GLU A 2 -6.72 -15.24 -7.74
C GLU A 2 -5.58 -14.50 -7.02
N LYS A 3 -5.61 -13.15 -7.02
CA LYS A 3 -4.57 -12.35 -6.36
C LYS A 3 -4.92 -12.15 -4.89
N VAL A 4 -3.96 -12.37 -4.00
CA VAL A 4 -4.10 -12.06 -2.57
C VAL A 4 -4.11 -10.53 -2.38
N ARG A 5 -5.02 -10.04 -1.54
CA ARG A 5 -5.12 -8.62 -1.18
C ARG A 5 -4.46 -8.39 0.18
N LEU A 6 -3.34 -7.68 0.21
CA LEU A 6 -2.58 -7.40 1.43
C LEU A 6 -2.85 -5.99 1.95
N GLY A 7 -3.10 -5.87 3.25
CA GLY A 7 -3.17 -4.59 3.96
C GLY A 7 -1.79 -4.18 4.49
N ILE A 8 -1.44 -2.91 4.36
CA ILE A 8 -0.22 -2.33 4.96
C ILE A 8 -0.62 -1.46 6.14
N ILE A 9 -0.11 -1.80 7.33
CA ILE A 9 -0.33 -1.02 8.56
C ILE A 9 1.00 -0.33 8.89
N GLY A 10 1.03 1.00 8.76
CA GLY A 10 2.23 1.82 8.87
C GLY A 10 2.89 2.07 7.50
N PHE A 11 2.82 3.30 7.03
CA PHE A 11 3.43 3.82 5.79
C PHE A 11 4.75 4.57 6.07
N GLY A 12 5.58 3.96 6.92
CA GLY A 12 6.97 4.33 7.17
C GLY A 12 7.92 3.80 6.09
N ALA A 13 9.23 3.76 6.38
CA ALA A 13 10.24 3.37 5.39
C ALA A 13 10.01 1.96 4.79
N GLN A 14 9.75 0.95 5.63
CA GLN A 14 9.51 -0.41 5.14
C GLN A 14 8.15 -0.56 4.47
N GLY A 15 7.10 0.02 5.07
CA GLY A 15 5.74 -0.03 4.54
C GLY A 15 5.65 0.57 3.13
N SER A 16 6.33 1.71 2.90
CA SER A 16 6.36 2.33 1.57
C SER A 16 7.19 1.52 0.56
N THR A 17 8.33 0.96 0.95
CA THR A 17 9.12 0.08 0.07
C THR A 17 8.34 -1.16 -0.35
N TYR A 18 7.64 -1.81 0.58
CA TYR A 18 6.82 -2.98 0.23
C TYR A 18 5.61 -2.60 -0.62
N ALA A 19 4.97 -1.45 -0.36
CA ALA A 19 3.92 -0.92 -1.22
C ALA A 19 4.42 -0.73 -2.66
N GLU A 20 5.63 -0.17 -2.84
CA GLU A 20 6.27 -0.04 -4.15
C GLU A 20 6.51 -1.39 -4.82
N PHE A 21 7.06 -2.39 -4.11
CA PHE A 21 7.33 -3.72 -4.67
C PHE A 21 6.05 -4.41 -5.15
N ILE A 22 4.99 -4.33 -4.35
CA ILE A 22 3.68 -4.91 -4.70
C ILE A 22 3.08 -4.16 -5.89
N ASN A 23 3.08 -2.83 -5.86
CA ASN A 23 2.49 -2.01 -6.91
C ASN A 23 3.25 -2.09 -8.25
N SER A 24 4.57 -2.30 -8.21
CA SER A 24 5.41 -2.52 -9.38
C SER A 24 5.39 -3.96 -9.91
N GLY A 25 4.61 -4.86 -9.28
CA GLY A 25 4.48 -6.24 -9.72
C GLY A 25 5.70 -7.13 -9.43
N LYS A 26 6.61 -6.69 -8.54
CA LYS A 26 7.77 -7.49 -8.10
C LYS A 26 7.39 -8.67 -7.20
N VAL A 27 6.15 -8.69 -6.71
CA VAL A 27 5.59 -9.79 -5.93
C VAL A 27 4.44 -10.42 -6.70
N GLU A 28 4.65 -11.63 -7.20
CA GLU A 28 3.64 -12.34 -7.97
C GLU A 28 2.40 -12.68 -7.11
N ASN A 29 1.23 -12.68 -7.75
CA ASN A 29 -0.06 -13.02 -7.13
C ASN A 29 -0.47 -12.17 -5.92
N LEU A 30 0.08 -10.96 -5.78
CA LEU A 30 -0.21 -10.04 -4.67
C LEU A 30 -0.65 -8.66 -5.18
N VAL A 31 -1.61 -8.03 -4.49
CA VAL A 31 -2.02 -6.63 -4.69
C VAL A 31 -2.27 -5.95 -3.35
N ILE A 32 -2.18 -4.62 -3.33
CA ILE A 32 -2.51 -3.82 -2.15
C ILE A 32 -4.02 -3.74 -2.00
N GLY A 33 -4.54 -4.22 -0.87
CA GLY A 33 -5.96 -4.16 -0.52
C GLY A 33 -6.37 -2.90 0.23
N GLY A 34 -5.44 -2.28 0.96
CA GLY A 34 -5.63 -1.07 1.74
C GLY A 34 -4.36 -0.67 2.50
N ILE A 35 -4.26 0.60 2.89
CA ILE A 35 -3.15 1.14 3.68
C ILE A 35 -3.73 1.94 4.86
N CYS A 36 -3.09 1.91 6.02
CA CYS A 36 -3.40 2.82 7.12
C CYS A 36 -2.14 3.30 7.83
N ASP A 37 -2.23 4.46 8.47
CA ASP A 37 -1.20 5.04 9.32
C ASP A 37 -1.84 6.01 10.33
N ILE A 38 -1.20 6.16 11.50
CA ILE A 38 -1.59 7.13 12.53
C ILE A 38 -1.21 8.57 12.17
N ASP A 39 -0.20 8.75 11.32
CA ASP A 39 0.25 10.06 10.87
C ASP A 39 -0.66 10.58 9.74
N PRO A 40 -1.42 11.67 9.96
CA PRO A 40 -2.33 12.21 8.95
C PRO A 40 -1.61 12.69 7.68
N ALA A 41 -0.31 13.01 7.74
CA ALA A 41 0.46 13.35 6.55
C ALA A 41 0.58 12.17 5.58
N LYS A 42 0.54 10.94 6.10
CA LYS A 42 0.63 9.71 5.30
C LYS A 42 -0.62 9.47 4.47
N LYS A 43 -1.79 9.91 4.94
CA LYS A 43 -3.02 9.86 4.14
C LYS A 43 -2.86 10.59 2.80
N VAL A 44 -2.33 11.82 2.85
CA VAL A 44 -2.11 12.63 1.64
C VAL A 44 -1.10 11.94 0.72
N GLN A 45 0.02 11.46 1.29
CA GLN A 45 1.05 10.76 0.53
C GLN A 45 0.51 9.50 -0.16
N VAL A 46 -0.24 8.66 0.56
CA VAL A 46 -0.83 7.43 0.02
C VAL A 46 -1.86 7.74 -1.06
N GLN A 47 -2.74 8.72 -0.86
CA GLN A 47 -3.74 9.08 -1.85
C GLN A 47 -3.12 9.62 -3.15
N GLN A 48 -1.96 10.26 -3.07
CA GLN A 48 -1.20 10.69 -4.26
C GLN A 48 -0.52 9.52 -4.98
N LEU A 49 0.14 8.63 -4.24
CA LEU A 49 0.92 7.53 -4.82
C LEU A 49 0.05 6.34 -5.27
N TYR A 50 -1.04 6.09 -4.57
CA TYR A 50 -1.91 4.93 -4.75
C TYR A 50 -3.39 5.36 -4.75
N PRO A 51 -3.85 6.16 -5.74
CA PRO A 51 -5.18 6.78 -5.72
C PRO A 51 -6.35 5.80 -5.67
N ASN A 52 -6.13 4.54 -6.06
CA ASN A 52 -7.15 3.48 -6.07
C ASN A 52 -7.08 2.54 -4.86
N VAL A 53 -6.16 2.78 -3.92
CA VAL A 53 -6.00 1.97 -2.70
C VAL A 53 -6.76 2.65 -1.56
N PRO A 54 -7.69 1.94 -0.89
CA PRO A 54 -8.38 2.48 0.28
C PRO A 54 -7.40 2.87 1.39
N TYR A 55 -7.61 4.04 2.00
CA TYR A 55 -6.89 4.48 3.19
C TYR A 55 -7.80 4.45 4.41
N PHE A 56 -7.33 3.89 5.52
CA PHE A 56 -8.06 3.83 6.81
C PHE A 56 -7.37 4.65 7.89
#